data_AF-A0A2S8SW08-F1
#
_entry.id   AF-A0A2S8SW08-F1
#
_cell.length_a   1.000
_cell.length_b   1.000
_cell.length_c   1.000
_cell.angle_alpha   90.00
_cell.angle_beta   90.00
_cell.angle_gamma   90.00
#
_symmetry.space_group_name_H-M   'P 1'
#
loop_
_entity.id
_entity.type
_entity.pdbx_description
1 polymer ?
#
loop_
_entity_poly.entity_id
_entity_poly.type
_entity_poly.pdbx_seq_one_letter_code
_entity_poly.pdbx_strand_id
1 'polypeptide(L)'
;MELKKWATLGLAGALLISYNLGQSDLVALRSNEAKYPGTSKREAYGPSLEWLDRLARASQDKDNTRVKLDFSVMSSLMVAGLASGFKSQVANLLWMKSDEYWHQGLFTRQVPIMEAVVTLDPQFVDAWSTAGWHWAYNIYADIPTNEDYKKKGPKAVAAAQENAVLTGLDYLKRGANMNPDTYRLWFEWGWTRAEKAGYYDEETLSHYKEARSKSDAREVEQTQANGTTKKVQGLDVLGRTIGHLYERIPDFPEALNHYAGDLMKATPAQRAQLDAAGAYWRRYGSNYDAISSIYTSGDATTQAQIKKLVPDVEQLVAAQATRQKIAGEPGKDQPVGAYISISARYMPAWKLMQAGNLKAAIADMVGVMNADPKYTMKGLPVIAQIYELRGDAPAAVEAQLKTLRDAEKQSSQDLGLHFLAKLYEAAAQKAQKTANSKDLKAYHRLAYETWYRSRERDALDFYALRKTRDYEVKYGYTAPANIIKSIKDSRKGGSPNAAPAVPPNVSGYYS
;
A
#
# COMPACT_ATOMS: atom_id res chain seq x y z
N MET A 1 -34.16 31.60 -19.21
CA MET A 1 -33.46 30.62 -18.34
C MET A 1 -32.03 31.06 -18.06
N GLU A 2 -31.27 31.47 -19.08
CA GLU A 2 -29.91 32.04 -18.98
C GLU A 2 -29.78 33.24 -18.02
N LEU A 3 -30.69 34.24 -18.10
CA LEU A 3 -30.59 35.45 -17.26
C LEU A 3 -30.71 35.18 -15.75
N LYS A 4 -31.54 34.20 -15.35
CA LYS A 4 -31.67 33.78 -13.94
C LYS A 4 -30.41 33.07 -13.46
N LYS A 5 -29.76 32.25 -14.30
CA LYS A 5 -28.47 31.60 -13.97
C LYS A 5 -27.37 32.63 -13.68
N TRP A 6 -27.23 33.65 -14.53
CA TRP A 6 -26.23 34.70 -14.34
C TRP A 6 -26.50 35.55 -13.11
N ALA A 7 -27.78 35.84 -12.81
CA ALA A 7 -28.14 36.53 -11.58
C ALA A 7 -27.83 35.71 -10.31
N THR A 8 -28.11 34.40 -10.31
CA THR A 8 -27.79 33.53 -9.16
C THR A 8 -26.28 33.29 -9.01
N LEU A 9 -25.55 33.13 -10.13
CA LEU A 9 -24.08 33.05 -10.11
C LEU A 9 -23.43 34.36 -9.65
N GLY A 10 -23.98 35.50 -10.06
CA GLY A 10 -23.54 36.83 -9.62
C GLY A 10 -23.78 37.05 -8.13
N LEU A 11 -24.95 36.64 -7.62
CA LEU A 11 -25.27 36.71 -6.19
C LEU A 11 -24.40 35.76 -5.36
N ALA A 12 -24.22 34.51 -5.82
CA ALA A 12 -23.32 33.56 -5.18
C ALA A 12 -21.86 34.04 -5.21
N GLY A 13 -21.39 34.59 -6.33
CA GLY A 13 -20.06 35.19 -6.46
C GLY A 13 -19.86 36.39 -5.53
N ALA A 14 -20.84 37.29 -5.46
CA ALA A 14 -20.81 38.45 -4.56
C ALA A 14 -20.83 38.03 -3.08
N LEU A 15 -21.65 37.03 -2.72
CA LEU A 15 -21.71 36.50 -1.35
C LEU A 15 -20.46 35.70 -0.99
N LEU A 16 -19.82 35.03 -1.95
CA LEU A 16 -18.51 34.42 -1.77
C LEU A 16 -17.44 35.46 -1.52
N ILE A 17 -17.44 36.55 -2.29
CA ILE A 17 -16.53 37.68 -2.07
C ILE A 17 -16.79 38.30 -0.70
N SER A 18 -18.05 38.52 -0.32
CA SER A 18 -18.44 39.07 0.99
C SER A 18 -18.12 38.13 2.16
N TYR A 19 -18.35 36.82 2.02
CA TYR A 19 -17.90 35.80 2.98
C TYR A 19 -16.39 35.81 3.13
N ASN A 20 -15.66 35.92 2.02
CA ASN A 20 -14.22 36.04 1.99
C ASN A 20 -13.70 37.37 2.59
N LEU A 21 -14.51 38.42 2.65
CA LEU A 21 -14.13 39.73 3.17
C LEU A 21 -14.61 39.98 4.61
N GLY A 22 -15.67 39.28 5.07
CA GLY A 22 -16.39 39.59 6.31
C GLY A 22 -16.00 38.79 7.55
N GLN A 23 -15.05 37.85 7.47
CA GLN A 23 -14.65 37.02 8.62
C GLN A 23 -13.18 37.25 8.98
N SER A 24 -12.92 38.17 9.92
CA SER A 24 -11.58 38.46 10.46
C SER A 24 -10.93 37.24 11.14
N ASP A 25 -11.74 36.35 11.72
CA ASP A 25 -11.24 35.11 12.34
C ASP A 25 -10.89 34.04 11.29
N LEU A 26 -11.50 34.10 10.09
CA LEU A 26 -11.03 33.37 8.92
C LEU A 26 -9.83 34.02 8.25
N VAL A 27 -9.55 35.31 8.48
CA VAL A 27 -8.24 35.91 8.14
C VAL A 27 -7.14 35.33 9.05
N ALA A 28 -7.46 34.94 10.29
CA ALA A 28 -6.55 34.16 11.14
C ALA A 28 -6.44 32.67 10.69
N LEU A 29 -7.50 32.04 10.17
CA LEU A 29 -7.39 30.74 9.48
C LEU A 29 -6.69 30.83 8.10
N ARG A 30 -6.71 32.01 7.46
CA ARG A 30 -5.83 32.34 6.35
C ARG A 30 -4.41 32.59 6.83
N SER A 31 -4.17 33.02 8.07
CA SER A 31 -2.82 33.10 8.65
C SER A 31 -2.26 31.73 9.04
N ASN A 32 -3.12 30.69 9.12
CA ASN A 32 -2.73 29.31 8.84
C ASN A 32 -2.54 29.10 7.32
N GLU A 33 -1.72 29.97 6.71
CA GLU A 33 -1.16 29.71 5.39
C GLU A 33 -0.31 28.45 5.54
N ALA A 34 -0.84 27.28 5.16
CA ALA A 34 -0.02 26.10 5.04
C ALA A 34 0.97 26.35 3.89
N LYS A 35 2.14 26.89 4.24
CA LYS A 35 3.28 26.99 3.35
C LYS A 35 3.64 25.55 2.97
N TYR A 36 3.61 25.22 1.69
CA TYR A 36 4.16 23.95 1.23
C TYR A 36 5.58 23.79 1.82
N PRO A 37 5.93 22.66 2.44
CA PRO A 37 7.30 22.41 2.86
C PRO A 37 8.23 22.64 1.67
N GLY A 38 9.13 23.63 1.77
CA GLY A 38 10.09 23.97 0.72
C GLY A 38 9.58 24.86 -0.43
N THR A 39 8.38 25.46 -0.40
CA THR A 39 7.95 26.43 -1.43
C THR A 39 7.39 27.74 -0.85
N SER A 40 7.27 28.76 -1.71
CA SER A 40 6.64 30.05 -1.39
C SER A 40 5.14 30.12 -1.75
N LYS A 41 4.56 29.03 -2.29
CA LYS A 41 3.14 29.01 -2.70
C LYS A 41 2.22 28.93 -1.47
N ARG A 42 1.15 29.74 -1.52
CA ARG A 42 0.06 29.82 -0.54
C ARG A 42 -1.25 29.48 -1.25
N GLU A 43 -2.08 28.62 -0.67
CA GLU A 43 -3.42 28.31 -1.19
C GLU A 43 -4.49 28.97 -0.33
N ALA A 44 -5.45 29.66 -0.98
CA ALA A 44 -6.61 30.24 -0.31
C ALA A 44 -7.70 29.17 -0.18
N TYR A 45 -8.21 28.98 1.03
CA TYR A 45 -9.29 28.03 1.32
C TYR A 45 -10.67 28.67 1.10
N GLY A 46 -11.53 28.02 0.29
CA GLY A 46 -12.92 28.43 0.10
C GLY A 46 -13.54 27.98 -1.25
N PRO A 47 -14.83 28.27 -1.49
CA PRO A 47 -15.52 27.84 -2.70
C PRO A 47 -14.93 28.49 -3.95
N SER A 48 -14.56 27.66 -4.93
CA SER A 48 -13.96 28.08 -6.18
C SER A 48 -14.99 28.21 -7.31
N LEU A 49 -14.63 28.90 -8.39
CA LEU A 49 -15.43 28.92 -9.62
C LEU A 49 -15.64 27.50 -10.18
N GLU A 50 -14.63 26.63 -10.01
CA GLU A 50 -14.73 25.22 -10.40
C GLU A 50 -15.77 24.47 -9.55
N TRP A 51 -15.86 24.77 -8.25
CA TRP A 51 -16.92 24.22 -7.41
C TRP A 51 -18.31 24.67 -7.86
N LEU A 52 -18.52 25.98 -8.12
CA LEU A 52 -19.80 26.51 -8.62
C LEU A 52 -20.21 25.85 -9.94
N ASP A 53 -19.26 25.63 -10.84
CA ASP A 53 -19.46 24.95 -12.11
C ASP A 53 -19.83 23.47 -11.93
N ARG A 54 -19.16 22.75 -11.02
CA ARG A 54 -19.54 21.37 -10.62
C ARG A 54 -20.96 21.33 -10.03
N LEU A 55 -21.30 22.29 -9.18
CA LEU A 55 -22.64 22.44 -8.57
C LEU A 55 -23.72 22.68 -9.63
N ALA A 56 -23.45 23.61 -10.56
CA ALA A 56 -24.35 23.97 -11.64
C ALA A 56 -24.55 22.82 -12.64
N ARG A 57 -23.54 21.98 -12.87
CA ARG A 57 -23.67 20.74 -13.68
C ARG A 57 -24.47 19.65 -12.96
N ALA A 58 -24.22 19.43 -11.66
CA ALA A 58 -24.93 18.42 -10.88
C ALA A 58 -26.45 18.67 -10.82
N SER A 59 -26.87 19.95 -10.87
CA SER A 59 -28.28 20.32 -10.95
C SER A 59 -28.94 20.10 -12.33
N GLN A 60 -28.15 19.89 -13.39
CA GLN A 60 -28.65 19.77 -14.78
C GLN A 60 -28.82 18.32 -15.25
N ASP A 61 -28.55 17.35 -14.39
CA ASP A 61 -28.59 15.93 -14.73
C ASP A 61 -29.95 15.51 -15.35
N LYS A 62 -29.88 14.79 -16.48
CA LYS A 62 -31.04 14.51 -17.37
C LYS A 62 -31.91 13.34 -16.88
N ASP A 63 -31.48 12.65 -15.84
CA ASP A 63 -32.28 11.60 -15.21
C ASP A 63 -33.46 12.22 -14.44
N ASN A 64 -34.64 12.20 -15.08
CA ASN A 64 -35.89 12.73 -14.54
C ASN A 64 -36.57 11.78 -13.54
N THR A 65 -36.00 10.60 -13.28
CA THR A 65 -36.56 9.60 -12.35
C THR A 65 -36.02 9.73 -10.92
N ARG A 66 -35.05 10.63 -10.68
CA ARG A 66 -34.35 10.79 -9.39
C ARG A 66 -34.35 12.24 -8.89
N VAL A 67 -34.48 12.45 -7.58
CA VAL A 67 -34.55 13.79 -6.92
C VAL A 67 -33.34 14.66 -7.26
N LYS A 68 -33.56 15.73 -8.04
CA LYS A 68 -32.49 16.64 -8.50
C LYS A 68 -31.92 17.46 -7.35
N LEU A 69 -30.63 17.76 -7.46
CA LEU A 69 -29.95 18.70 -6.57
C LEU A 69 -30.41 20.12 -6.94
N ASP A 70 -31.25 20.75 -6.12
CA ASP A 70 -31.72 22.11 -6.38
C ASP A 70 -30.60 23.12 -6.02
N PHE A 71 -29.98 23.68 -7.06
CA PHE A 71 -28.92 24.67 -6.93
C PHE A 71 -29.36 25.89 -6.11
N SER A 72 -30.62 26.32 -6.22
CA SER A 72 -31.13 27.50 -5.51
C SER A 72 -31.30 27.21 -4.02
N VAL A 73 -31.77 26.01 -3.66
CA VAL A 73 -31.91 25.59 -2.26
C VAL A 73 -30.54 25.43 -1.61
N MET A 74 -29.61 24.76 -2.28
CA MET A 74 -28.28 24.52 -1.74
C MET A 74 -27.44 25.79 -1.65
N SER A 75 -27.49 26.67 -2.65
CA SER A 75 -26.84 27.99 -2.55
C SER A 75 -27.44 28.84 -1.45
N SER A 76 -28.77 28.81 -1.26
CA SER A 76 -29.43 29.52 -0.16
C SER A 76 -29.06 28.96 1.21
N LEU A 77 -28.98 27.63 1.36
CA LEU A 77 -28.51 26.98 2.58
C LEU A 77 -27.05 27.30 2.88
N MET A 78 -26.19 27.30 1.86
CA MET A 78 -24.79 27.72 2.01
C MET A 78 -24.70 29.17 2.44
N VAL A 79 -25.41 30.08 1.78
CA VAL A 79 -25.44 31.49 2.15
C VAL A 79 -25.95 31.68 3.57
N ALA A 80 -27.06 31.04 3.94
CA ALA A 80 -27.60 31.09 5.28
C ALA A 80 -26.61 30.53 6.31
N GLY A 81 -25.98 29.38 6.04
CA GLY A 81 -24.99 28.76 6.93
C GLY A 81 -23.70 29.56 7.08
N LEU A 82 -23.23 30.20 6.01
CA LEU A 82 -22.02 31.04 6.01
C LEU A 82 -22.27 32.42 6.66
N ALA A 83 -23.48 32.95 6.51
CA ALA A 83 -23.88 34.25 7.08
C ALA A 83 -24.40 34.13 8.52
N SER A 84 -24.76 32.93 8.97
CA SER A 84 -25.27 32.68 10.33
C SER A 84 -24.27 31.87 11.16
N GLY A 85 -24.38 31.92 12.48
CA GLY A 85 -23.59 31.07 13.39
C GLY A 85 -23.95 29.58 13.31
N PHE A 86 -24.83 29.16 12.40
CA PHE A 86 -25.36 27.78 12.28
C PHE A 86 -24.61 26.89 11.27
N LYS A 87 -23.38 27.26 10.91
CA LYS A 87 -22.58 26.57 9.88
C LYS A 87 -22.50 25.04 10.10
N SER A 88 -22.27 24.58 11.33
CA SER A 88 -22.15 23.16 11.64
C SER A 88 -23.50 22.41 11.54
N GLN A 89 -24.62 23.05 11.87
CA GLN A 89 -25.95 22.44 11.70
C GLN A 89 -26.30 22.28 10.22
N VAL A 90 -26.00 23.30 9.41
CA VAL A 90 -26.18 23.22 7.95
C VAL A 90 -25.25 22.15 7.35
N ALA A 91 -24.00 22.08 7.81
CA ALA A 91 -23.05 21.03 7.39
C ALA A 91 -23.59 19.63 7.73
N ASN A 92 -24.17 19.41 8.91
CA ASN A 92 -24.77 18.12 9.29
C ASN A 92 -25.97 17.74 8.40
N LEU A 93 -26.85 18.69 8.07
CA LEU A 93 -27.99 18.43 7.18
C LEU A 93 -27.52 18.09 5.76
N LEU A 94 -26.54 18.82 5.25
CA LEU A 94 -25.92 18.55 3.95
C LEU A 94 -25.19 17.20 3.97
N TRP A 95 -24.53 16.85 5.08
CA TRP A 95 -23.89 15.56 5.26
C TRP A 95 -24.88 14.39 5.18
N MET A 96 -26.01 14.47 5.89
CA MET A 96 -27.09 13.49 5.77
C MET A 96 -27.60 13.37 4.33
N LYS A 97 -27.71 14.48 3.60
CA LYS A 97 -28.13 14.45 2.19
C LYS A 97 -27.08 13.81 1.27
N SER A 98 -25.81 14.06 1.55
CA SER A 98 -24.69 13.40 0.86
C SER A 98 -24.76 11.88 1.04
N ASP A 99 -25.02 11.40 2.26
CA ASP A 99 -25.18 9.98 2.57
C ASP A 99 -26.39 9.35 1.82
N GLU A 100 -27.51 10.06 1.74
CA GLU A 100 -28.66 9.63 0.94
C GLU A 100 -28.30 9.45 -0.55
N TYR A 101 -27.54 10.39 -1.13
CA TYR A 101 -27.07 10.29 -2.51
C TYR A 101 -26.06 9.17 -2.71
N TRP A 102 -25.21 8.90 -1.71
CA TRP A 102 -24.32 7.75 -1.72
C TRP A 102 -25.10 6.43 -1.85
N HIS A 103 -26.11 6.22 -0.99
CA HIS A 103 -26.94 5.02 -1.03
C HIS A 103 -27.72 4.86 -2.36
N GLN A 104 -27.96 5.95 -3.09
CA GLN A 104 -28.60 5.94 -4.41
C GLN A 104 -27.60 5.79 -5.59
N GLY A 105 -26.29 5.72 -5.32
CA GLY A 105 -25.23 5.69 -6.34
C GLY A 105 -25.11 6.99 -7.14
N LEU A 106 -25.53 8.12 -6.57
CA LEU A 106 -25.59 9.43 -7.22
C LEU A 106 -24.33 10.27 -6.95
N PHE A 107 -23.15 9.73 -7.31
CA PHE A 107 -21.86 10.36 -6.97
C PHE A 107 -21.68 11.78 -7.56
N THR A 108 -22.23 12.04 -8.75
CA THR A 108 -22.20 13.38 -9.36
C THR A 108 -22.96 14.43 -8.56
N ARG A 109 -23.94 14.02 -7.74
CA ARG A 109 -24.72 14.89 -6.83
C ARG A 109 -24.12 14.93 -5.44
N GLN A 110 -23.54 13.81 -4.98
CA GLN A 110 -22.87 13.70 -3.68
C GLN A 110 -21.64 14.63 -3.59
N VAL A 111 -20.79 14.62 -4.63
CA VAL A 111 -19.49 15.32 -4.62
C VAL A 111 -19.60 16.82 -4.30
N PRO A 112 -20.46 17.61 -4.98
CA PRO A 112 -20.57 19.03 -4.67
C PRO A 112 -21.08 19.32 -3.25
N ILE A 113 -21.88 18.41 -2.68
CA ILE A 113 -22.37 18.50 -1.30
C ILE A 113 -21.24 18.20 -0.31
N MET A 114 -20.40 17.20 -0.58
CA MET A 114 -19.24 16.93 0.27
C MET A 114 -18.31 18.15 0.36
N GLU A 115 -18.04 18.84 -0.76
CA GLU A 115 -17.27 20.09 -0.74
C GLU A 115 -17.97 21.20 0.06
N ALA A 116 -19.30 21.29 -0.04
CA ALA A 116 -20.09 22.25 0.71
C ALA A 116 -20.01 22.00 2.23
N VAL A 117 -20.09 20.72 2.66
CA VAL A 117 -19.98 20.30 4.06
C VAL A 117 -18.62 20.70 4.63
N VAL A 118 -17.52 20.32 3.97
CA VAL A 118 -16.17 20.64 4.48
C VAL A 118 -15.81 22.12 4.41
N THR A 119 -16.49 22.88 3.54
CA THR A 119 -16.38 24.35 3.51
C THR A 119 -17.07 24.97 4.72
N LEU A 120 -18.29 24.53 5.04
CA LEU A 120 -19.08 25.06 6.16
C LEU A 120 -18.47 24.68 7.51
N ASP A 121 -18.01 23.44 7.64
CA ASP A 121 -17.37 22.92 8.84
C ASP A 121 -16.02 22.25 8.51
N PRO A 122 -14.92 23.03 8.46
CA PRO A 122 -13.60 22.48 8.14
C PRO A 122 -13.05 21.57 9.24
N GLN A 123 -13.67 21.54 10.43
CA GLN A 123 -13.28 20.63 11.52
C GLN A 123 -14.00 19.27 11.42
N PHE A 124 -14.86 19.08 10.42
CA PHE A 124 -15.61 17.84 10.24
C PHE A 124 -14.76 16.73 9.62
N VAL A 125 -13.98 16.04 10.48
CA VAL A 125 -13.03 14.98 10.10
C VAL A 125 -13.65 13.88 9.23
N ASP A 126 -14.85 13.40 9.56
CA ASP A 126 -15.54 12.35 8.79
C ASP A 126 -15.85 12.80 7.36
N ALA A 127 -16.27 14.05 7.17
CA ALA A 127 -16.58 14.57 5.85
C ALA A 127 -15.34 14.65 4.95
N TRP A 128 -14.19 15.10 5.50
CA TRP A 128 -12.91 15.10 4.79
C TRP A 128 -12.45 13.70 4.40
N SER A 129 -12.42 12.79 5.38
CA SER A 129 -11.99 11.40 5.20
C SER A 129 -12.86 10.69 4.14
N THR A 130 -14.18 10.84 4.24
CA THR A 130 -15.13 10.19 3.35
C THR A 130 -15.09 10.77 1.94
N ALA A 131 -14.97 12.11 1.80
CA ALA A 131 -14.82 12.74 0.49
C ALA A 131 -13.55 12.25 -0.22
N GLY A 132 -12.43 12.22 0.50
CA GLY A 132 -11.16 11.67 0.00
C GLY A 132 -11.32 10.23 -0.49
N TRP A 133 -11.94 9.37 0.33
CA TRP A 133 -12.18 7.98 0.02
C TRP A 133 -13.12 7.78 -1.19
N HIS A 134 -14.25 8.49 -1.28
CA HIS A 134 -15.16 8.38 -2.42
C HIS A 134 -14.49 8.75 -3.74
N TRP A 135 -13.71 9.83 -3.76
CA TRP A 135 -12.96 10.22 -4.94
C TRP A 135 -11.91 9.19 -5.33
N ALA A 136 -11.07 8.80 -4.38
CA ALA A 136 -9.95 7.92 -4.66
C ALA A 136 -10.42 6.51 -5.03
N TYR A 137 -11.47 5.96 -4.41
CA TYR A 137 -11.88 4.56 -4.56
C TYR A 137 -13.14 4.38 -5.42
N ASN A 138 -14.24 5.04 -5.09
CA ASN A 138 -15.53 4.75 -5.73
C ASN A 138 -15.68 5.40 -7.09
N ILE A 139 -15.41 6.70 -7.18
CA ILE A 139 -15.43 7.43 -8.45
C ILE A 139 -14.38 6.84 -9.38
N TYR A 140 -13.18 6.55 -8.88
CA TYR A 140 -12.16 5.80 -9.62
C TYR A 140 -12.69 4.50 -10.24
N ALA A 141 -13.43 3.71 -9.46
CA ALA A 141 -13.97 2.41 -9.89
C ALA A 141 -15.14 2.55 -10.87
N ASP A 142 -15.90 3.64 -10.78
CA ASP A 142 -17.04 3.91 -11.66
C ASP A 142 -16.64 4.53 -13.01
N ILE A 143 -15.51 5.25 -13.09
CA ILE A 143 -15.05 5.88 -14.35
C ILE A 143 -15.03 4.92 -15.57
N PRO A 144 -14.51 3.68 -15.47
CA PRO A 144 -14.54 2.72 -16.58
C PRO A 144 -15.95 2.25 -16.98
N THR A 145 -16.98 2.42 -16.13
CA THR A 145 -18.36 2.02 -16.43
C THR A 145 -19.09 3.08 -17.25
N ASN A 146 -18.65 4.34 -17.16
CA ASN A 146 -19.26 5.50 -17.81
C ASN A 146 -18.96 5.55 -19.33
N GLU A 147 -20.02 5.58 -20.13
CA GLU A 147 -19.96 5.56 -21.59
C GLU A 147 -19.20 6.75 -22.21
N ASP A 148 -19.23 7.93 -21.58
CA ASP A 148 -18.53 9.11 -22.10
C ASP A 148 -17.01 8.97 -22.00
N TYR A 149 -16.51 8.32 -20.94
CA TYR A 149 -15.10 8.01 -20.81
C TYR A 149 -14.70 6.81 -21.69
N LYS A 150 -15.54 5.77 -21.77
CA LYS A 150 -15.29 4.60 -22.64
C LYS A 150 -15.10 5.01 -24.11
N LYS A 151 -15.97 5.88 -24.65
CA LYS A 151 -15.89 6.36 -26.04
C LYS A 151 -14.59 7.11 -26.34
N LYS A 152 -13.97 7.75 -25.33
CA LYS A 152 -12.68 8.46 -25.46
C LYS A 152 -11.48 7.51 -25.36
N GLY A 153 -11.70 6.23 -25.09
CA GLY A 153 -10.70 5.18 -25.08
C GLY A 153 -9.92 5.02 -23.77
N PRO A 154 -9.08 3.98 -23.66
CA PRO A 154 -8.42 3.59 -22.41
C PRO A 154 -7.52 4.68 -21.79
N LYS A 155 -6.90 5.53 -22.61
CA LYS A 155 -6.08 6.65 -22.13
C LYS A 155 -6.90 7.70 -21.38
N ALA A 156 -8.10 8.01 -21.87
CA ALA A 156 -9.00 8.96 -21.22
C ALA A 156 -9.54 8.40 -19.90
N VAL A 157 -9.87 7.10 -19.86
CA VAL A 157 -10.24 6.39 -18.63
C VAL A 157 -9.12 6.47 -17.60
N ALA A 158 -7.88 6.16 -18.00
CA ALA A 158 -6.72 6.20 -17.10
C ALA A 158 -6.45 7.63 -16.57
N ALA A 159 -6.55 8.65 -17.42
CA ALA A 159 -6.37 10.04 -17.02
C ALA A 159 -7.47 10.52 -16.05
N ALA A 160 -8.73 10.16 -16.30
CA ALA A 160 -9.83 10.47 -15.39
C ALA A 160 -9.67 9.77 -14.04
N GLN A 161 -9.23 8.50 -14.05
CA GLN A 161 -8.92 7.76 -12.84
C GLN A 161 -7.81 8.41 -12.02
N GLU A 162 -6.72 8.83 -12.68
CA GLU A 162 -5.64 9.57 -12.02
C GLU A 162 -6.16 10.87 -11.40
N ASN A 163 -6.96 11.64 -12.14
CA ASN A 163 -7.56 12.87 -11.63
C ASN A 163 -8.46 12.63 -10.41
N ALA A 164 -9.23 11.54 -10.39
CA ALA A 164 -10.06 11.18 -9.25
C ALA A 164 -9.22 10.87 -8.01
N VAL A 165 -8.11 10.12 -8.17
CA VAL A 165 -7.17 9.86 -7.08
C VAL A 165 -6.53 11.15 -6.58
N LEU A 166 -6.03 12.00 -7.48
CA LEU A 166 -5.42 13.28 -7.11
C LEU A 166 -6.41 14.21 -6.39
N THR A 167 -7.68 14.20 -6.80
CA THR A 167 -8.74 14.95 -6.13
C THR A 167 -8.98 14.41 -4.72
N GLY A 168 -9.05 13.08 -4.54
CA GLY A 168 -9.20 12.47 -3.22
C GLY A 168 -8.02 12.79 -2.28
N LEU A 169 -6.80 12.75 -2.82
CA LEU A 169 -5.59 13.16 -2.09
C LEU A 169 -5.61 14.63 -1.67
N ASP A 170 -6.15 15.51 -2.53
CA ASP A 170 -6.33 16.92 -2.20
C ASP A 170 -7.29 17.12 -1.01
N TYR A 171 -8.45 16.45 -0.99
CA TYR A 171 -9.36 16.48 0.17
C TYR A 171 -8.65 16.06 1.45
N LEU A 172 -7.90 14.96 1.42
CA LEU A 172 -7.23 14.42 2.61
C LEU A 172 -6.11 15.36 3.08
N LYS A 173 -5.35 15.94 2.16
CA LYS A 173 -4.36 16.96 2.46
C LYS A 173 -4.97 18.19 3.12
N ARG A 174 -6.02 18.76 2.52
CA ARG A 174 -6.73 19.94 3.07
C ARG A 174 -7.31 19.62 4.45
N GLY A 175 -7.95 18.47 4.59
CA GLY A 175 -8.50 17.99 5.86
C GLY A 175 -7.44 17.84 6.94
N ALA A 176 -6.31 17.18 6.65
CA ALA A 176 -5.21 16.98 7.59
C ALA A 176 -4.59 18.32 8.04
N ASN A 177 -4.44 19.28 7.14
CA ASN A 177 -3.95 20.62 7.49
C ASN A 177 -4.93 21.42 8.35
N MET A 178 -6.24 21.26 8.13
CA MET A 178 -7.28 21.90 8.94
C MET A 178 -7.47 21.24 10.30
N ASN A 179 -7.13 19.95 10.41
CA ASN A 179 -7.28 19.15 11.62
C ASN A 179 -5.93 18.48 11.95
N PRO A 180 -4.89 19.27 12.26
CA PRO A 180 -3.53 18.74 12.40
C PRO A 180 -3.38 17.77 13.57
N ASP A 181 -4.29 17.81 14.55
CA ASP A 181 -4.21 17.04 15.78
C ASP A 181 -4.79 15.63 15.69
N THR A 182 -5.53 15.30 14.62
CA THR A 182 -6.10 13.95 14.47
C THR A 182 -5.20 13.02 13.66
N TYR A 183 -4.95 11.80 14.15
CA TYR A 183 -4.23 10.78 13.41
C TYR A 183 -4.93 10.41 12.10
N ARG A 184 -6.28 10.44 12.11
CA ARG A 184 -7.09 9.81 11.07
C ARG A 184 -6.83 10.40 9.70
N LEU A 185 -6.82 11.72 9.55
CA LEU A 185 -6.62 12.34 8.24
C LEU A 185 -5.18 12.20 7.73
N TRP A 186 -4.19 12.23 8.62
CA TRP A 186 -2.80 11.91 8.26
C TRP A 186 -2.65 10.45 7.80
N PHE A 187 -3.29 9.52 8.51
CA PHE A 187 -3.29 8.11 8.14
C PHE A 187 -4.00 7.88 6.81
N GLU A 188 -5.22 8.38 6.63
CA GLU A 188 -6.00 8.24 5.40
C GLU A 188 -5.29 8.86 4.19
N TRP A 189 -4.61 9.99 4.39
CA TRP A 189 -3.78 10.60 3.36
C TRP A 189 -2.62 9.68 2.97
N GLY A 190 -1.83 9.20 3.93
CA GLY A 190 -0.76 8.23 3.68
C GLY A 190 -1.28 6.93 3.04
N TRP A 191 -2.39 6.40 3.54
CA TRP A 191 -3.03 5.17 3.05
C TRP A 191 -3.49 5.32 1.61
N THR A 192 -4.20 6.40 1.29
CA THR A 192 -4.68 6.65 -0.07
C THR A 192 -3.51 6.87 -1.03
N ARG A 193 -2.43 7.53 -0.59
CA ARG A 193 -1.21 7.63 -1.39
C ARG A 193 -0.60 6.25 -1.67
N ALA A 194 -0.44 5.42 -0.66
CA ALA A 194 0.14 4.10 -0.80
C ALA A 194 -0.77 3.15 -1.59
N GLU A 195 -1.94 2.85 -1.04
CA GLU A 195 -2.83 1.76 -1.45
C GLU A 195 -3.75 2.14 -2.61
N LYS A 196 -3.74 3.40 -3.07
CA LYS A 196 -4.57 3.80 -4.21
C LYS A 196 -3.83 4.58 -5.27
N ALA A 197 -3.01 5.55 -4.86
CA ALA A 197 -2.21 6.29 -5.81
C ALA A 197 -0.96 5.52 -6.24
N GLY A 198 -0.51 4.52 -5.47
CA GLY A 198 0.74 3.83 -5.75
C GLY A 198 1.97 4.74 -5.54
N TYR A 199 1.90 5.65 -4.58
CA TYR A 199 3.02 6.48 -4.15
C TYR A 199 3.72 5.85 -2.95
N TYR A 200 4.73 5.04 -3.24
CA TYR A 200 5.66 4.50 -2.23
C TYR A 200 6.92 5.35 -2.20
N ASP A 201 6.85 6.44 -1.44
CA ASP A 201 7.89 7.47 -1.33
C ASP A 201 8.02 7.99 0.11
N GLU A 202 9.00 8.86 0.34
CA GLU A 202 9.24 9.46 1.65
C GLU A 202 8.09 10.34 2.14
N GLU A 203 7.35 10.97 1.23
CA GLU A 203 6.20 11.80 1.59
C GLU A 203 5.10 10.93 2.21
N THR A 204 4.78 9.78 1.59
CA THR A 204 3.87 8.79 2.18
C THR A 204 4.34 8.29 3.54
N LEU A 205 5.64 7.98 3.69
CA LEU A 205 6.23 7.61 4.99
C LEU A 205 6.06 8.72 6.03
N SER A 206 6.24 9.98 5.62
CA SER A 206 6.11 11.13 6.51
C SER A 206 4.69 11.26 7.07
N HIS A 207 3.66 11.00 6.26
CA HIS A 207 2.27 11.04 6.72
C HIS A 207 1.95 9.94 7.72
N TYR A 208 2.47 8.72 7.53
CA TYR A 208 2.29 7.67 8.53
C TYR A 208 3.04 7.97 9.83
N LYS A 209 4.24 8.54 9.75
CA LYS A 209 5.00 8.98 10.93
C LYS A 209 4.25 10.10 11.67
N GLU A 210 3.67 11.03 10.93
CA GLU A 210 2.86 12.12 11.48
C GLU A 210 1.57 11.59 12.11
N ALA A 211 0.86 10.68 11.45
CA ALA A 211 -0.32 10.02 12.03
C ALA A 211 0.03 9.33 13.35
N ARG A 212 1.16 8.62 13.39
CA ARG A 212 1.60 7.88 14.58
C ARG A 212 2.06 8.79 15.72
N SER A 213 2.41 10.04 15.45
CA SER A 213 2.78 11.01 16.50
C SER A 213 1.56 11.58 17.24
N LYS A 214 0.35 11.43 16.69
CA LYS A 214 -0.89 11.99 17.26
C LYS A 214 -1.37 11.25 18.50
N SER A 215 -1.96 12.01 19.42
CA SER A 215 -2.40 11.51 20.72
C SER A 215 -3.60 10.56 20.61
N ASP A 216 -4.46 10.76 19.62
CA ASP A 216 -5.65 9.95 19.31
C ASP A 216 -5.32 8.67 18.52
N ALA A 217 -4.05 8.45 18.13
CA ALA A 217 -3.59 7.22 17.45
C ALA A 217 -3.46 6.00 18.37
N ARG A 218 -3.75 6.11 19.68
CA ARG A 218 -3.42 5.10 20.68
C ARG A 218 -4.34 3.89 20.66
N GLU A 219 -5.63 4.08 20.39
CA GLU A 219 -6.61 3.01 20.25
C GLU A 219 -7.28 3.12 18.90
N VAL A 220 -7.20 2.06 18.10
CA VAL A 220 -7.96 1.96 16.85
C VAL A 220 -8.89 0.76 16.93
N GLU A 221 -10.08 0.93 16.38
CA GLU A 221 -11.06 -0.13 16.25
C GLU A 221 -10.74 -0.96 15.02
N GLN A 222 -10.48 -2.25 15.23
CA GLN A 222 -10.24 -3.21 14.16
C GLN A 222 -11.41 -4.18 14.06
N THR A 223 -12.15 -4.13 12.96
CA THR A 223 -13.17 -5.14 12.63
C THR A 223 -12.50 -6.45 12.26
N GLN A 224 -12.86 -7.51 12.97
CA GLN A 224 -12.39 -8.87 12.72
C GLN A 224 -13.21 -9.53 11.61
N ALA A 225 -12.69 -10.64 11.07
CA ALA A 225 -13.35 -11.40 10.02
C ALA A 225 -14.75 -11.91 10.40
N ASN A 226 -15.06 -12.04 11.69
CA ASN A 226 -16.37 -12.41 12.21
C ASN A 226 -17.33 -11.21 12.42
N GLY A 227 -16.94 -10.00 11.99
CA GLY A 227 -17.72 -8.77 12.12
C GLY A 227 -17.63 -8.08 13.48
N THR A 228 -16.92 -8.66 14.47
CA THR A 228 -16.72 -8.03 15.78
C THR A 228 -15.62 -6.97 15.74
N THR A 229 -15.74 -5.92 16.54
CA THR A 229 -14.71 -4.88 16.65
C THR A 229 -13.83 -5.13 17.87
N LYS A 230 -12.51 -5.10 17.68
CA LYS A 230 -11.52 -5.16 18.76
C LYS A 230 -10.72 -3.87 18.79
N LYS A 231 -10.60 -3.26 19.96
CA LYS A 231 -9.63 -2.19 20.20
C LYS A 231 -8.22 -2.77 20.15
N VAL A 232 -7.38 -2.22 19.29
CA VAL A 232 -5.96 -2.56 19.19
C VAL A 232 -5.10 -1.32 19.40
N GLN A 233 -3.86 -1.53 19.82
CA GLN A 233 -2.89 -0.45 19.99
C GLN A 233 -2.58 0.15 18.62
N GLY A 234 -3.13 1.34 18.34
CA GLY A 234 -3.04 1.96 17.01
C GLY A 234 -1.61 2.34 16.61
N LEU A 235 -0.75 2.61 17.59
CA LEU A 235 0.68 2.83 17.37
C LEU A 235 1.40 1.63 16.75
N ASP A 236 0.94 0.41 17.06
CA ASP A 236 1.53 -0.82 16.51
C ASP A 236 0.99 -1.10 15.12
N VAL A 237 -0.29 -0.77 14.86
CA VAL A 237 -0.87 -0.83 13.51
C VAL A 237 -0.12 0.12 12.58
N LEU A 238 0.01 1.40 12.97
CA LEU A 238 0.75 2.40 12.18
C LEU A 238 2.22 2.04 12.03
N GLY A 239 2.85 1.53 13.09
CA GLY A 239 4.23 1.06 13.03
C GLY A 239 4.38 -0.09 12.02
N ARG A 240 3.47 -1.06 11.99
CA ARG A 240 3.51 -2.12 10.96
C ARG A 240 3.27 -1.59 9.56
N THR A 241 2.35 -0.63 9.39
CA THR A 241 2.12 0.02 8.10
C THR A 241 3.39 0.70 7.56
N ILE A 242 4.15 1.37 8.44
CA ILE A 242 5.45 1.97 8.08
C ILE A 242 6.45 0.88 7.66
N GLY A 243 6.55 -0.22 8.43
CA GLY A 243 7.42 -1.35 8.11
C GLY A 243 7.11 -1.99 6.74
N HIS A 244 5.83 -2.23 6.46
CA HIS A 244 5.38 -2.74 5.17
C HIS A 244 5.64 -1.76 4.03
N LEU A 245 5.57 -0.45 4.27
CA LEU A 245 5.91 0.51 3.23
C LEU A 245 7.40 0.45 2.87
N TYR A 246 8.31 0.33 3.85
CA TYR A 246 9.73 0.10 3.57
C TYR A 246 9.97 -1.19 2.77
N GLU A 247 9.26 -2.28 3.11
CA GLU A 247 9.32 -3.54 2.34
C GLU A 247 8.89 -3.36 0.88
N ARG A 248 7.83 -2.58 0.64
CA ARG A 248 7.29 -2.33 -0.70
C ARG A 248 8.13 -1.34 -1.53
N ILE A 249 8.93 -0.48 -0.87
CA ILE A 249 9.97 0.41 -1.46
C ILE A 249 11.28 -0.35 -1.80
N PRO A 250 11.28 -1.67 -1.63
CA PRO A 250 12.38 -2.52 -1.13
C PRO A 250 13.54 -1.84 -0.39
N ASP A 251 13.30 -1.02 0.63
CA ASP A 251 14.33 -0.56 1.56
C ASP A 251 14.43 -1.48 2.78
N PHE A 252 15.03 -2.66 2.57
CA PHE A 252 15.09 -3.70 3.60
C PHE A 252 15.90 -3.33 4.84
N PRO A 253 17.04 -2.61 4.76
CA PRO A 253 17.73 -2.13 5.95
C PRO A 253 16.83 -1.26 6.83
N GLU A 254 16.10 -0.31 6.25
CA GLU A 254 15.18 0.53 7.01
C GLU A 254 13.98 -0.26 7.54
N ALA A 255 13.45 -1.22 6.77
CA ALA A 255 12.42 -2.13 7.27
C ALA A 255 12.89 -2.91 8.51
N LEU A 256 14.08 -3.54 8.45
CA LEU A 256 14.65 -4.29 9.57
C LEU A 256 14.95 -3.37 10.76
N ASN A 257 15.49 -2.17 10.52
CA ASN A 257 15.73 -1.17 11.56
C ASN A 257 14.44 -0.75 12.25
N HIS A 258 13.37 -0.53 11.48
CA HIS A 258 12.06 -0.15 11.99
C HIS A 258 11.44 -1.28 12.82
N TYR A 259 11.38 -2.50 12.30
CA TYR A 259 10.86 -3.64 13.07
C TYR A 259 11.66 -3.89 14.35
N ALA A 260 13.00 -3.92 14.25
CA ALA A 260 13.83 -4.23 15.41
C ALA A 260 13.93 -3.08 16.41
N GLY A 261 14.10 -1.85 15.95
CA GLY A 261 14.35 -0.70 16.82
C GLY A 261 13.09 -0.17 17.47
N ASP A 262 12.03 -0.03 16.69
CA ASP A 262 10.84 0.68 17.12
C ASP A 262 9.76 -0.29 17.63
N LEU A 263 9.38 -1.29 16.83
CA LEU A 263 8.32 -2.23 17.21
C LEU A 263 8.77 -3.27 18.23
N MET A 264 9.95 -3.86 18.04
CA MET A 264 10.48 -4.88 18.94
C MET A 264 11.31 -4.29 20.09
N LYS A 265 11.92 -3.12 19.91
CA LYS A 265 12.93 -2.55 20.81
C LYS A 265 14.07 -3.54 21.14
N ALA A 266 14.47 -4.31 20.13
CA ALA A 266 15.50 -5.35 20.24
C ALA A 266 16.89 -4.73 20.41
N THR A 267 17.63 -5.24 21.40
CA THR A 267 19.04 -4.89 21.63
C THR A 267 19.92 -5.36 20.46
N PRO A 268 21.15 -4.82 20.30
CA PRO A 268 22.07 -5.29 19.27
C PRO A 268 22.33 -6.81 19.31
N ALA A 269 22.42 -7.39 20.50
CA ALA A 269 22.59 -8.84 20.67
C ALA A 269 21.34 -9.61 20.21
N GLN A 270 20.15 -9.13 20.53
CA GLN A 270 18.90 -9.74 20.05
C GLN A 270 18.77 -9.64 18.53
N ARG A 271 19.16 -8.50 17.93
CA ARG A 271 19.17 -8.33 16.46
C ARG A 271 20.08 -9.34 15.78
N ALA A 272 21.29 -9.55 16.31
CA ALA A 272 22.21 -10.56 15.78
C ALA A 272 21.61 -11.97 15.82
N GLN A 273 20.86 -12.31 16.88
CA GLN A 273 20.14 -13.59 16.97
C GLN A 273 18.96 -13.69 15.99
N LEU A 274 18.24 -12.59 15.75
CA LEU A 274 17.18 -12.56 14.72
C LEU A 274 17.76 -12.69 13.30
N ASP A 275 18.91 -12.06 13.02
CA ASP A 275 19.61 -12.24 11.75
C ASP A 275 20.07 -13.70 11.56
N ALA A 276 20.58 -14.33 12.62
CA ALA A 276 20.92 -15.75 12.62
C ALA A 276 19.69 -16.63 12.35
N ALA A 277 18.55 -16.35 13.00
CA ALA A 277 17.28 -17.03 12.74
C ALA A 277 16.84 -16.88 11.28
N GLY A 278 16.99 -15.71 10.66
CA GLY A 278 16.76 -15.50 9.22
C GLY A 278 17.69 -16.35 8.35
N ALA A 279 18.97 -16.47 8.72
CA ALA A 279 19.92 -17.33 8.01
C ALA A 279 19.55 -18.82 8.13
N TYR A 280 19.10 -19.27 9.30
CA TYR A 280 18.61 -20.63 9.53
C TYR A 280 17.33 -20.93 8.75
N TRP A 281 16.37 -20.01 8.75
CA TRP A 281 15.20 -20.10 7.89
C TRP A 281 15.64 -20.23 6.42
N ARG A 282 16.52 -19.36 5.93
CA ARG A 282 16.98 -19.46 4.54
C ARG A 282 17.64 -20.81 4.25
N ARG A 283 18.36 -21.39 5.20
CA ARG A 283 19.05 -22.67 5.01
C ARG A 283 18.09 -23.85 5.04
N TYR A 284 17.15 -23.90 5.97
CA TYR A 284 16.35 -25.09 6.26
C TYR A 284 14.86 -24.95 5.89
N GLY A 285 14.42 -23.75 5.53
CA GLY A 285 13.02 -23.37 5.32
C GLY A 285 12.36 -22.83 6.60
N SER A 286 11.12 -22.36 6.48
CA SER A 286 10.34 -21.77 7.58
C SER A 286 10.15 -22.68 8.80
N ASN A 287 10.24 -24.01 8.63
CA ASN A 287 10.07 -24.99 9.71
C ASN A 287 11.39 -25.41 10.37
N TYR A 288 12.41 -24.55 10.35
CA TYR A 288 13.71 -24.85 10.96
C TYR A 288 13.62 -25.00 12.49
N ASP A 289 12.55 -24.51 13.11
CA ASP A 289 12.27 -24.67 14.54
C ASP A 289 12.02 -26.13 14.94
N ALA A 290 11.62 -27.00 14.00
CA ALA A 290 11.57 -28.44 14.22
C ALA A 290 12.95 -28.99 14.67
N ILE A 291 14.05 -28.48 14.11
CA ILE A 291 15.42 -28.86 14.51
C ILE A 291 15.64 -28.52 15.98
N SER A 292 15.32 -27.28 16.38
CA SER A 292 15.47 -26.83 17.76
C SER A 292 14.59 -27.62 18.72
N SER A 293 13.35 -27.92 18.34
CA SER A 293 12.42 -28.67 19.18
C SER A 293 12.95 -30.08 19.46
N ILE A 294 13.33 -30.81 18.41
CA ILE A 294 13.78 -32.21 18.54
C ILE A 294 15.14 -32.27 19.24
N TYR A 295 16.04 -31.32 19.00
CA TYR A 295 17.31 -31.26 19.73
C TYR A 295 17.11 -31.05 21.24
N THR A 296 16.25 -30.11 21.63
CA THR A 296 16.03 -29.78 23.04
C THR A 296 15.26 -30.88 23.79
N SER A 297 14.32 -31.56 23.13
CA SER A 297 13.53 -32.63 23.77
C SER A 297 14.10 -34.03 23.61
N GLY A 298 15.05 -34.22 22.68
CA GLY A 298 15.62 -35.52 22.34
C GLY A 298 16.57 -36.06 23.41
N ASP A 299 16.75 -37.37 23.41
CA ASP A 299 17.76 -38.03 24.24
C ASP A 299 19.19 -37.75 23.73
N ALA A 300 20.20 -38.19 24.49
CA ALA A 300 21.60 -37.95 24.15
C ALA A 300 21.98 -38.50 22.75
N THR A 301 21.37 -39.62 22.33
CA THR A 301 21.58 -40.22 21.01
C THR A 301 21.05 -39.32 19.91
N THR A 302 19.81 -38.85 20.06
CA THR A 302 19.14 -37.93 19.14
C THR A 302 19.90 -36.60 19.05
N GLN A 303 20.32 -36.04 20.19
CA GLN A 303 21.13 -34.82 20.24
C GLN A 303 22.46 -34.98 19.48
N ALA A 304 23.17 -36.10 19.67
CA ALA A 304 24.42 -36.38 18.97
C ALA A 304 24.21 -36.52 17.45
N GLN A 305 23.13 -37.19 17.03
CA GLN A 305 22.76 -37.32 15.62
C GLN A 305 22.44 -35.96 14.99
N ILE A 306 21.63 -35.14 15.66
CA ILE A 306 21.31 -33.79 15.17
C ILE A 306 22.56 -32.93 15.09
N LYS A 307 23.45 -32.98 16.10
CA LYS A 307 24.71 -32.22 16.08
C LYS A 307 25.64 -32.62 14.93
N LYS A 308 25.57 -33.88 14.47
CA LYS A 308 26.27 -34.33 13.26
C LYS A 308 25.67 -33.73 11.98
N LEU A 309 24.34 -33.61 11.91
CA LEU A 309 23.63 -33.04 10.76
C LEU A 309 23.67 -31.51 10.70
N VAL A 310 23.65 -30.88 11.88
CA VAL A 310 23.62 -29.45 12.11
C VAL A 310 24.71 -29.11 13.14
N PRO A 311 25.98 -28.96 12.70
CA PRO A 311 27.10 -28.71 13.61
C PRO A 311 26.92 -27.47 14.50
N ASP A 312 26.15 -26.49 14.00
CA ASP A 312 25.82 -25.23 14.67
C ASP A 312 24.43 -25.24 15.32
N VAL A 313 23.93 -26.40 15.75
CA VAL A 313 22.58 -26.55 16.33
C VAL A 313 22.41 -25.75 17.63
N GLU A 314 23.46 -25.60 18.43
CA GLU A 314 23.39 -24.82 19.68
C GLU A 314 23.15 -23.33 19.39
N GLN A 315 23.79 -22.78 18.35
CA GLN A 315 23.54 -21.41 17.88
C GLN A 315 22.14 -21.27 17.29
N LEU A 316 21.66 -22.29 16.55
CA LEU A 316 20.30 -22.34 16.04
C LEU A 316 19.27 -22.30 17.18
N VAL A 317 19.46 -23.11 18.22
CA VAL A 317 18.60 -23.15 19.41
C VAL A 317 18.60 -21.79 20.12
N ALA A 318 19.76 -21.15 20.28
CA ALA A 318 19.86 -19.82 20.88
C ALA A 318 19.12 -18.74 20.06
N ALA A 319 19.26 -18.78 18.74
CA ALA A 319 18.57 -17.87 17.82
C ALA A 319 17.04 -18.08 17.88
N GLN A 320 16.59 -19.34 17.87
CA GLN A 320 15.19 -19.69 17.97
C GLN A 320 14.58 -19.32 19.33
N ALA A 321 15.30 -19.55 20.43
CA ALA A 321 14.86 -19.15 21.76
C ALA A 321 14.72 -17.62 21.87
N THR A 322 15.65 -16.86 21.28
CA THR A 322 15.56 -15.40 21.23
C THR A 322 14.35 -14.94 20.42
N ARG A 323 14.13 -15.54 19.24
CA ARG A 323 12.95 -15.28 18.40
C ARG A 323 11.66 -15.53 19.17
N GLN A 324 11.51 -16.70 19.80
CA GLN A 324 10.32 -17.07 20.58
C GLN A 324 10.10 -16.15 21.77
N LYS A 325 11.18 -15.78 22.48
CA LYS A 325 11.11 -14.85 23.61
C LYS A 325 10.52 -13.50 23.20
N ILE A 326 11.01 -12.91 22.10
CA ILE A 326 10.52 -11.61 21.62
C ILE A 326 9.11 -11.75 21.05
N ALA A 327 8.84 -12.79 20.25
CA ALA A 327 7.53 -13.01 19.65
C ALA A 327 6.42 -13.27 20.68
N GLY A 328 6.78 -13.87 21.83
CA GLY A 328 5.86 -14.09 22.95
C GLY A 328 5.44 -12.81 23.70
N GLU A 329 6.10 -11.67 23.45
CA GLU A 329 5.69 -10.40 24.03
C GLU A 329 4.47 -9.82 23.28
N PRO A 330 3.52 -9.17 23.98
CA PRO A 330 2.32 -8.62 23.36
C PRO A 330 2.63 -7.71 22.16
N GLY A 331 2.00 -8.00 21.01
CA GLY A 331 2.13 -7.21 19.79
C GLY A 331 3.40 -7.47 18.95
N LYS A 332 4.35 -8.30 19.42
CA LYS A 332 5.66 -8.46 18.77
C LYS A 332 5.81 -9.64 17.81
N ASP A 333 4.90 -10.61 17.84
CA ASP A 333 4.94 -11.78 16.94
C ASP A 333 5.02 -11.40 15.45
N GLN A 334 4.13 -10.50 15.00
CA GLN A 334 4.09 -10.04 13.61
C GLN A 334 5.38 -9.30 13.18
N PRO A 335 5.89 -8.29 13.94
CA PRO A 335 7.21 -7.70 13.69
C PRO A 335 8.37 -8.69 13.61
N VAL A 336 8.40 -9.68 14.53
CA VAL A 336 9.42 -10.74 14.52
C VAL A 336 9.33 -11.55 13.23
N GLY A 337 8.13 -12.01 12.87
CA GLY A 337 7.88 -12.75 11.63
C GLY A 337 8.33 -11.99 10.39
N ALA A 338 7.96 -10.71 10.29
CA ALA A 338 8.37 -9.83 9.19
C ALA A 338 9.90 -9.71 9.12
N TYR A 339 10.56 -9.39 10.23
CA TYR A 339 12.02 -9.28 10.31
C TYR A 339 12.73 -10.54 9.81
N ILE A 340 12.34 -11.71 10.35
CA ILE A 340 12.96 -12.99 9.97
C ILE A 340 12.75 -13.27 8.48
N SER A 341 11.54 -13.04 7.96
CA SER A 341 11.23 -13.27 6.55
C SER A 341 12.05 -12.40 5.61
N ILE A 342 12.26 -11.11 5.96
CA ILE A 342 13.06 -10.16 5.18
C ILE A 342 14.53 -10.58 5.21
N SER A 343 15.06 -10.87 6.40
CA SER A 343 16.44 -11.33 6.58
C SER A 343 16.71 -12.63 5.81
N ALA A 344 15.75 -13.56 5.82
CA ALA A 344 15.88 -14.83 5.12
C ALA A 344 15.81 -14.67 3.59
N ARG A 345 14.87 -13.89 3.08
CA ARG A 345 14.53 -13.88 1.64
C ARG A 345 15.26 -12.82 0.85
N TYR A 346 15.29 -11.59 1.36
CA TYR A 346 15.65 -10.42 0.56
C TYR A 346 17.05 -9.88 0.86
N MET A 347 17.51 -9.99 2.11
CA MET A 347 18.82 -9.44 2.50
C MET A 347 20.02 -10.01 1.73
N PRO A 348 20.08 -11.30 1.35
CA PRO A 348 21.18 -11.81 0.54
C PRO A 348 21.27 -11.16 -0.84
N ALA A 349 20.16 -11.09 -1.57
CA ALA A 349 20.09 -10.37 -2.85
C ALA A 349 20.37 -8.87 -2.69
N TRP A 350 19.88 -8.24 -1.61
CA TRP A 350 20.18 -6.84 -1.28
C TRP A 350 21.68 -6.58 -1.09
N LYS A 351 22.38 -7.42 -0.32
CA LYS A 351 23.83 -7.31 -0.11
C LYS A 351 24.60 -7.47 -1.42
N LEU A 352 24.18 -8.38 -2.29
CA LEU A 352 24.77 -8.54 -3.64
C LEU A 352 24.54 -7.30 -4.51
N MET A 353 23.34 -6.69 -4.43
CA MET A 353 23.02 -5.44 -5.13
C MET A 353 23.90 -4.29 -4.66
N GLN A 354 24.04 -4.10 -3.34
CA GLN A 354 24.89 -3.08 -2.72
C GLN A 354 26.36 -3.25 -3.11
N ALA A 355 26.84 -4.48 -3.25
CA ALA A 355 28.17 -4.79 -3.77
C ALA A 355 28.31 -4.58 -5.31
N GLY A 356 27.28 -4.08 -5.99
CA GLY A 356 27.28 -3.86 -7.44
C GLY A 356 27.12 -5.13 -8.29
N ASN A 357 26.90 -6.28 -7.66
CA ASN A 357 26.75 -7.59 -8.30
C ASN A 357 25.28 -7.88 -8.64
N LEU A 358 24.71 -7.06 -9.52
CA LEU A 358 23.30 -7.13 -9.91
C LEU A 358 22.90 -8.48 -10.52
N LYS A 359 23.79 -9.12 -11.29
CA LYS A 359 23.50 -10.43 -11.89
C LYS A 359 23.31 -11.52 -10.82
N ALA A 360 24.17 -11.54 -9.80
CA ALA A 360 24.01 -12.47 -8.69
C ALA A 360 22.79 -12.13 -7.83
N ALA A 361 22.52 -10.85 -7.59
CA ALA A 361 21.32 -10.42 -6.85
C ALA A 361 20.02 -10.87 -7.55
N ILE A 362 19.92 -10.68 -8.86
CA ILE A 362 18.78 -11.14 -9.67
C ILE A 362 18.65 -12.67 -9.61
N ALA A 363 19.75 -13.40 -9.78
CA ALA A 363 19.75 -14.86 -9.73
C ALA A 363 19.31 -15.39 -8.36
N ASP A 364 19.78 -14.76 -7.28
CA ASP A 364 19.40 -15.08 -5.91
C ASP A 364 17.90 -14.86 -5.69
N MET A 365 17.36 -13.70 -6.07
CA MET A 365 15.95 -13.39 -5.91
C MET A 365 15.05 -14.31 -6.73
N VAL A 366 15.39 -14.58 -7.99
CA VAL A 366 14.68 -15.56 -8.84
C VAL A 366 14.71 -16.95 -8.20
N GLY A 367 15.86 -17.34 -7.63
CA GLY A 367 16.01 -18.61 -6.91
C GLY A 367 15.09 -18.72 -5.71
N VAL A 368 15.07 -17.68 -4.86
CA VAL A 368 14.18 -17.61 -3.69
C VAL A 368 12.71 -17.71 -4.10
N MET A 369 12.30 -16.95 -5.12
CA MET A 369 10.92 -16.95 -5.64
C MET A 369 10.48 -18.31 -6.21
N ASN A 370 11.43 -19.10 -6.69
CA ASN A 370 11.20 -20.45 -7.21
C ASN A 370 11.41 -21.55 -6.17
N ALA A 371 11.70 -21.20 -4.91
CA ALA A 371 12.03 -22.17 -3.87
C ALA A 371 13.20 -23.10 -4.29
N ASP A 372 14.15 -22.59 -5.09
CA ASP A 372 15.28 -23.34 -5.63
C ASP A 372 16.31 -23.65 -4.51
N PRO A 373 16.58 -24.94 -4.22
CA PRO A 373 17.56 -25.39 -3.24
C PRO A 373 18.96 -24.77 -3.39
N LYS A 374 19.33 -24.29 -4.59
CA LYS A 374 20.60 -23.60 -4.82
C LYS A 374 20.70 -22.27 -4.06
N TYR A 375 19.58 -21.59 -3.82
CA TYR A 375 19.56 -20.23 -3.25
C TYR A 375 18.89 -20.16 -1.89
N THR A 376 17.86 -20.99 -1.66
CA THR A 376 17.12 -21.11 -0.39
C THR A 376 16.87 -22.58 -0.08
N MET A 377 16.59 -22.94 1.17
CA MET A 377 16.28 -24.30 1.60
C MET A 377 17.34 -25.35 1.21
N LYS A 378 18.63 -24.96 1.23
CA LYS A 378 19.79 -25.84 0.96
C LYS A 378 19.83 -27.09 1.85
N GLY A 379 19.26 -26.98 3.05
CA GLY A 379 19.20 -28.01 4.07
C GLY A 379 17.93 -28.86 4.05
N LEU A 380 17.14 -28.87 2.97
CA LEU A 380 15.96 -29.77 2.91
C LEU A 380 16.29 -31.25 3.15
N PRO A 381 17.40 -31.81 2.63
CA PRO A 381 17.77 -33.18 2.96
C PRO A 381 18.05 -33.37 4.45
N VAL A 382 18.60 -32.34 5.11
CA VAL A 382 18.79 -32.35 6.57
C VAL A 382 17.45 -32.32 7.28
N ILE A 383 16.50 -31.47 6.85
CA ILE A 383 15.15 -31.44 7.43
C ILE A 383 14.44 -32.80 7.26
N ALA A 384 14.62 -33.48 6.13
CA ALA A 384 14.08 -34.83 5.94
C ALA A 384 14.57 -35.78 7.04
N GLN A 385 15.88 -35.82 7.26
CA GLN A 385 16.50 -36.65 8.29
C GLN A 385 16.07 -36.24 9.70
N ILE A 386 15.88 -34.95 9.95
CA ILE A 386 15.35 -34.45 11.22
C ILE A 386 13.92 -34.97 11.47
N TYR A 387 13.05 -35.00 10.47
CA TYR A 387 11.72 -35.59 10.60
C TYR A 387 11.76 -37.12 10.78
N GLU A 388 12.68 -37.81 10.10
CA GLU A 388 12.90 -39.24 10.33
C GLU A 388 13.33 -39.52 11.78
N LEU A 389 14.23 -38.69 12.35
CA LEU A 389 14.62 -38.77 13.75
C LEU A 389 13.47 -38.49 14.74
N ARG A 390 12.46 -37.73 14.31
CA ARG A 390 11.21 -37.54 15.08
C ARG A 390 10.31 -38.79 15.04
N GLY A 391 10.57 -39.73 14.15
CA GLY A 391 9.77 -40.94 13.95
C GLY A 391 8.70 -40.81 12.86
N ASP A 392 8.79 -39.78 12.00
CA ASP A 392 7.85 -39.62 10.90
C ASP A 392 8.06 -40.69 9.82
N ALA A 393 6.96 -41.24 9.29
CA ALA A 393 7.02 -42.15 8.15
C ALA A 393 7.51 -41.42 6.87
N PRO A 394 8.21 -42.10 5.94
CA PRO A 394 8.76 -41.46 4.73
C PRO A 394 7.74 -40.67 3.91
N ALA A 395 6.51 -41.16 3.78
CA ALA A 395 5.43 -40.46 3.07
C ALA A 395 5.02 -39.14 3.78
N ALA A 396 5.04 -39.12 5.12
CA ALA A 396 4.75 -37.91 5.89
C ALA A 396 5.89 -36.88 5.77
N VAL A 397 7.14 -37.35 5.73
CA VAL A 397 8.32 -36.51 5.47
C VAL A 397 8.20 -35.85 4.09
N GLU A 398 7.90 -36.63 3.05
CA GLU A 398 7.73 -36.11 1.69
C GLU A 398 6.60 -35.06 1.61
N ALA A 399 5.45 -35.34 2.23
CA ALA A 399 4.32 -34.42 2.27
C ALA A 399 4.66 -33.09 2.99
N GLN A 400 5.40 -33.16 4.10
CA GLN A 400 5.85 -31.96 4.83
C GLN A 400 6.86 -31.14 4.02
N LEU A 401 7.83 -31.78 3.37
CA LEU A 401 8.79 -31.09 2.51
C LEU A 401 8.12 -30.43 1.31
N LYS A 402 7.12 -31.09 0.72
CA LYS A 402 6.32 -30.51 -0.36
C LYS A 402 5.57 -29.27 0.12
N THR A 403 4.88 -29.38 1.26
CA THR A 403 4.15 -28.26 1.88
C THR A 403 5.06 -27.08 2.17
N LEU A 404 6.26 -27.33 2.71
CA LEU A 404 7.27 -26.32 2.97
C LEU A 404 7.71 -25.59 1.69
N ARG A 405 8.02 -26.33 0.62
CA ARG A 405 8.39 -25.73 -0.68
C ARG A 405 7.27 -24.88 -1.27
N ASP A 406 6.03 -25.39 -1.22
CA ASP A 406 4.87 -24.68 -1.75
C ASP A 406 4.61 -23.38 -0.97
N ALA A 407 4.72 -23.41 0.36
CA ALA A 407 4.60 -22.24 1.22
C ALA A 407 5.69 -21.19 0.96
N GLU A 408 6.95 -21.59 0.81
CA GLU A 408 8.05 -20.68 0.46
C GLU A 408 7.85 -20.05 -0.92
N LYS A 409 7.40 -20.84 -1.90
CA LYS A 409 7.11 -20.34 -3.24
C LYS A 409 5.98 -19.32 -3.24
N GLN A 410 4.91 -19.54 -2.49
CA GLN A 410 3.78 -18.61 -2.46
C GLN A 410 4.13 -17.29 -1.76
N SER A 411 4.81 -17.37 -0.61
CA SER A 411 5.05 -16.23 0.27
C SER A 411 6.24 -15.35 -0.15
N SER A 412 7.13 -15.84 -1.01
CA SER A 412 8.23 -15.06 -1.57
C SER A 412 7.83 -14.17 -2.75
N GLN A 413 6.63 -14.33 -3.29
CA GLN A 413 6.24 -13.71 -4.56
C GLN A 413 5.70 -12.29 -4.40
N ASP A 414 5.13 -11.90 -3.24
CA ASP A 414 4.47 -10.58 -3.10
C ASP A 414 5.50 -9.45 -3.17
N LEU A 415 6.37 -9.35 -2.16
CA LEU A 415 7.45 -8.36 -2.14
C LEU A 415 8.60 -8.74 -3.09
N GLY A 416 8.77 -10.02 -3.39
CA GLY A 416 9.83 -10.50 -4.27
C GLY A 416 9.71 -9.96 -5.69
N LEU A 417 8.49 -9.79 -6.22
CA LEU A 417 8.28 -9.18 -7.53
C LEU A 417 8.69 -7.70 -7.54
N HIS A 418 8.35 -6.95 -6.49
CA HIS A 418 8.78 -5.54 -6.38
C HIS A 418 10.29 -5.43 -6.38
N PHE A 419 10.95 -6.22 -5.55
CA PHE A 419 12.40 -6.17 -5.45
C PHE A 419 13.09 -6.64 -6.74
N LEU A 420 12.59 -7.71 -7.37
CA LEU A 420 13.12 -8.18 -8.65
C LEU A 420 12.98 -7.13 -9.75
N ALA A 421 11.84 -6.43 -9.81
CA ALA A 421 11.64 -5.33 -10.76
C ALA A 421 12.62 -4.17 -10.52
N LYS A 422 12.89 -3.83 -9.25
CA LYS A 422 13.93 -2.85 -8.87
C LYS A 422 15.34 -3.28 -9.23
N LEU A 423 15.67 -4.56 -9.08
CA LEU A 423 16.96 -5.10 -9.53
C LEU A 423 17.11 -4.97 -11.06
N TYR A 424 16.05 -5.20 -11.83
CA TYR A 424 16.06 -4.97 -13.27
C TYR A 424 16.17 -3.48 -13.64
N GLU A 425 15.50 -2.58 -12.91
CA GLU A 425 15.67 -1.13 -13.06
C GLU A 425 17.12 -0.70 -12.82
N ALA A 426 17.74 -1.18 -11.75
CA ALA A 426 19.15 -0.91 -11.44
C ALA A 426 20.09 -1.47 -12.53
N ALA A 427 19.80 -2.67 -13.06
CA ALA A 427 20.57 -3.27 -14.14
C ALA A 427 20.43 -2.49 -15.45
N ALA A 428 19.23 -1.99 -15.76
CA ALA A 428 19.00 -1.09 -16.89
C ALA A 428 19.82 0.20 -16.75
N GLN A 429 19.80 0.84 -15.57
CA GLN A 429 20.61 2.05 -15.32
C GLN A 429 22.11 1.78 -15.49
N LYS A 430 22.61 0.63 -15.03
CA LYS A 430 24.01 0.23 -15.23
C LYS A 430 24.33 0.03 -16.72
N ALA A 431 23.47 -0.67 -17.46
CA ALA A 431 23.63 -0.90 -18.90
C ALA A 431 23.60 0.41 -19.71
N GLN A 432 22.78 1.38 -19.29
CA GLN A 432 22.74 2.73 -19.87
C GLN A 432 24.09 3.44 -19.70
N LYS A 433 24.68 3.39 -18.49
CA LYS A 433 25.99 4.01 -18.21
C LYS A 433 27.12 3.38 -19.02
N THR A 434 27.02 2.09 -19.35
CA THR A 434 28.02 1.37 -20.16
C THR A 434 27.70 1.36 -21.66
N ALA A 435 26.71 2.13 -22.11
CA ALA A 435 26.24 2.19 -23.50
C ALA A 435 25.87 0.81 -24.12
N ASN A 436 25.48 -0.17 -23.30
CA ASN A 436 25.03 -1.48 -23.80
C ASN A 436 23.52 -1.43 -24.10
N SER A 437 23.17 -1.03 -25.33
CA SER A 437 21.79 -0.83 -25.74
C SER A 437 20.94 -2.10 -25.76
N LYS A 438 21.55 -3.27 -25.97
CA LYS A 438 20.84 -4.57 -25.99
C LYS A 438 20.39 -4.92 -24.57
N ASP A 439 21.32 -4.89 -23.63
CA ASP A 439 21.03 -5.19 -22.22
C ASP A 439 20.06 -4.17 -21.63
N LEU A 440 20.20 -2.89 -21.98
CA LEU A 440 19.28 -1.83 -21.55
C LEU A 440 17.83 -2.14 -21.92
N LYS A 441 17.57 -2.47 -23.19
CA LYS A 441 16.21 -2.82 -23.66
C LYS A 441 15.69 -4.09 -22.98
N ALA A 442 16.55 -5.10 -22.82
CA ALA A 442 16.18 -6.35 -22.15
C ALA A 442 15.79 -6.11 -20.69
N TYR A 443 16.58 -5.33 -19.94
CA TYR A 443 16.27 -5.03 -18.53
C TYR A 443 15.04 -4.15 -18.36
N HIS A 444 14.80 -3.17 -19.23
CA HIS A 444 13.52 -2.43 -19.20
C HIS A 444 12.33 -3.33 -19.47
N ARG A 445 12.43 -4.26 -20.43
CA ARG A 445 11.37 -5.22 -20.71
C ARG A 445 11.13 -6.15 -19.52
N LEU A 446 12.18 -6.66 -18.90
CA LEU A 446 12.10 -7.51 -17.71
C LEU A 446 11.49 -6.79 -16.50
N ALA A 447 11.86 -5.53 -16.28
CA ALA A 447 11.25 -4.71 -15.23
C ALA A 447 9.76 -4.50 -15.48
N TYR A 448 9.37 -4.13 -16.71
CA TYR A 448 7.96 -3.98 -17.09
C TYR A 448 7.16 -5.25 -16.86
N GLU A 449 7.67 -6.39 -17.33
CA GLU A 449 6.98 -7.67 -17.19
C GLU A 449 6.88 -8.14 -15.73
N THR A 450 7.89 -7.82 -14.92
CA THR A 450 7.85 -8.09 -13.47
C THR A 450 6.81 -7.23 -12.78
N TRP A 451 6.75 -5.92 -13.06
CA TRP A 451 5.70 -5.04 -12.55
C TRP A 451 4.31 -5.49 -13.02
N TYR A 452 4.17 -5.88 -14.28
CA TYR A 452 2.92 -6.38 -14.83
C TYR A 452 2.44 -7.64 -14.11
N ARG A 453 3.34 -8.56 -13.76
CA ARG A 453 3.01 -9.74 -12.96
C ARG A 453 2.51 -9.38 -11.56
N SER A 454 3.15 -8.42 -10.90
CA SER A 454 2.74 -7.97 -9.56
C SER A 454 1.31 -7.41 -9.60
N ARG A 455 1.07 -6.47 -10.51
CA ARG A 455 -0.24 -5.85 -10.76
C ARG A 455 -1.35 -6.84 -11.07
N GLU A 456 -1.07 -7.84 -11.91
CA GLU A 456 -2.09 -8.81 -12.30
C GLU A 456 -2.35 -9.85 -11.21
N ARG A 457 -1.38 -10.10 -10.33
CA ARG A 457 -1.55 -11.01 -9.20
C ARG A 457 -2.45 -10.39 -8.14
N ASP A 458 -2.16 -9.15 -7.76
CA ASP A 458 -2.96 -8.37 -6.82
C ASP A 458 -3.54 -7.13 -7.53
N ALA A 459 -4.85 -7.16 -7.78
CA ALA A 459 -5.55 -6.04 -8.42
C ALA A 459 -5.52 -4.75 -7.58
N LEU A 460 -5.13 -4.85 -6.30
CA LEU A 460 -4.95 -3.72 -5.39
C LEU A 460 -3.49 -3.24 -5.33
N ASP A 461 -2.57 -3.81 -6.11
CA ASP A 461 -1.19 -3.32 -6.22
C ASP A 461 -1.10 -2.11 -7.16
N PHE A 462 -1.56 -0.96 -6.65
CA PHE A 462 -1.55 0.30 -7.40
C PHE A 462 -0.15 0.83 -7.68
N TYR A 463 0.86 0.41 -6.90
CA TYR A 463 2.25 0.75 -7.19
C TYR A 463 2.73 0.07 -8.47
N ALA A 464 2.53 -1.25 -8.58
CA ALA A 464 2.84 -1.96 -9.80
C ALA A 464 1.99 -1.46 -10.99
N LEU A 465 0.71 -1.13 -10.78
CA LEU A 465 -0.11 -0.49 -11.82
C LEU A 465 0.52 0.81 -12.32
N ARG A 466 0.88 1.73 -11.42
CA ARG A 466 1.53 2.99 -11.80
C ARG A 466 2.83 2.73 -12.56
N LYS A 467 3.68 1.83 -12.05
CA LYS A 467 4.92 1.46 -12.75
C LYS A 467 4.67 0.90 -14.13
N THR A 468 3.71 -0.01 -14.32
CA THR A 468 3.39 -0.53 -15.66
C THR A 468 2.97 0.59 -16.61
N ARG A 469 2.13 1.53 -16.17
CA ARG A 469 1.69 2.68 -16.97
C ARG A 469 2.87 3.60 -17.35
N ASP A 470 3.80 3.85 -16.43
CA ASP A 470 5.01 4.63 -16.71
C ASP A 470 5.83 3.99 -17.84
N TYR A 471 6.00 2.67 -17.81
CA TYR A 471 6.70 1.93 -18.86
C TYR A 471 5.93 1.93 -20.20
N GLU A 472 4.61 1.79 -20.18
CA GLU A 472 3.75 1.84 -21.37
C GLU A 472 3.84 3.21 -22.05
N VAL A 473 3.80 4.29 -21.28
CA VAL A 473 3.95 5.67 -21.80
C VAL A 473 5.37 5.91 -22.31
N LYS A 474 6.39 5.55 -21.52
CA LYS A 474 7.79 5.87 -21.81
C LYS A 474 8.38 5.05 -22.96
N TYR A 475 8.00 3.78 -23.08
CA TYR A 475 8.61 2.84 -24.02
C TYR A 475 7.64 2.25 -25.05
N GLY A 476 6.34 2.61 -24.99
CA GLY A 476 5.34 2.06 -25.90
C GLY A 476 5.10 0.56 -25.71
N TYR A 477 5.41 0.03 -24.53
CA TYR A 477 5.14 -1.38 -24.23
C TYR A 477 3.64 -1.65 -24.19
N THR A 478 3.27 -2.88 -24.55
CA THR A 478 1.91 -3.37 -24.50
C THR A 478 1.83 -4.57 -23.55
N ALA A 479 0.63 -4.79 -23.04
CA ALA A 479 0.34 -5.86 -22.10
C ALA A 479 0.86 -7.22 -22.61
N PRO A 480 1.71 -7.93 -21.83
CA PRO A 480 2.33 -9.17 -22.26
C PRO A 480 1.32 -10.32 -22.28
N ALA A 481 0.83 -10.68 -23.47
CA ALA A 481 -0.23 -11.67 -23.65
C ALA A 481 0.08 -13.05 -23.04
N ASN A 482 1.34 -13.46 -23.10
CA ASN A 482 1.84 -14.69 -22.48
C ASN A 482 1.73 -14.66 -20.94
N ILE A 483 2.03 -13.52 -20.31
CA ILE A 483 1.90 -13.35 -18.86
C ILE A 483 0.43 -13.34 -18.45
N ILE A 484 -0.41 -12.59 -19.17
CA ILE A 484 -1.85 -12.57 -18.93
C ILE A 484 -2.42 -14.00 -18.99
N LYS A 485 -2.07 -14.75 -20.05
CA LYS A 485 -2.50 -16.14 -20.20
C LYS A 485 -2.02 -16.98 -19.02
N SER A 486 -0.74 -16.88 -18.66
CA SER A 486 -0.18 -17.66 -17.55
C SER A 486 -0.83 -17.36 -16.21
N ILE A 487 -1.23 -16.12 -15.94
CA ILE A 487 -1.95 -15.73 -14.71
C ILE A 487 -3.40 -16.22 -14.73
N LYS A 488 -4.05 -16.15 -15.89
CA LYS A 488 -5.39 -16.73 -16.05
C LYS A 488 -5.36 -18.24 -15.84
N ASP A 489 -4.36 -18.92 -16.38
CA ASP A 489 -4.19 -20.37 -16.24
C ASP A 489 -3.85 -20.77 -14.80
N SER A 490 -3.03 -20.02 -14.08
CA SER A 490 -2.74 -20.30 -12.66
C SER A 490 -3.96 -20.14 -11.77
N ARG A 491 -4.87 -19.21 -12.08
CA ARG A 491 -6.14 -19.00 -11.36
C ARG A 491 -7.17 -20.10 -11.57
N LYS A 492 -7.10 -20.86 -12.67
CA LYS A 492 -8.01 -22.01 -12.91
C LYS A 492 -7.90 -23.09 -11.83
N GLY A 493 -6.78 -23.15 -11.11
CA GLY A 493 -6.59 -24.03 -9.96
C GLY A 493 -7.28 -23.59 -8.66
N GLY A 494 -8.13 -22.55 -8.69
CA GLY A 494 -8.92 -22.09 -7.54
C GLY A 494 -8.18 -21.16 -6.58
N SER A 495 -6.90 -20.82 -6.82
CA SER A 495 -6.17 -19.83 -6.03
C SER A 495 -6.24 -18.46 -6.69
N PRO A 496 -6.98 -17.48 -6.13
CA PRO A 496 -7.18 -16.15 -6.73
C PRO A 496 -5.87 -15.36 -6.89
N ASN A 497 -4.84 -15.69 -6.09
CA ASN A 497 -3.54 -15.01 -6.05
C ASN A 497 -2.39 -15.82 -6.66
N ALA A 498 -2.69 -16.85 -7.48
CA ALA A 498 -1.67 -17.70 -8.07
C ALA A 498 -0.83 -16.94 -9.12
N ALA A 499 0.48 -16.83 -8.88
CA ALA A 499 1.44 -16.30 -9.86
C ALA A 499 1.86 -17.39 -10.88
N PRO A 500 2.35 -17.02 -12.08
CA PRO A 500 3.03 -17.94 -12.97
C PRO A 500 4.18 -18.64 -12.22
N ALA A 501 4.37 -19.93 -12.46
CA ALA A 501 5.31 -20.74 -11.69
C ALA A 501 6.78 -20.27 -11.75
N VAL A 502 7.14 -19.40 -12.70
CA VAL A 502 8.51 -18.91 -12.95
C VAL A 502 8.50 -17.39 -13.17
N PRO A 503 9.25 -16.59 -12.38
CA PRO A 503 9.43 -15.16 -12.64
C PRO A 503 10.22 -14.95 -13.93
N PRO A 504 10.07 -13.80 -14.61
CA PRO A 504 10.78 -13.55 -15.86
C PRO A 504 12.29 -13.59 -15.59
N ASN A 505 13.02 -14.31 -16.42
CA ASN A 505 14.47 -14.47 -16.31
C ASN A 505 15.16 -14.01 -17.58
N VAL A 506 16.42 -13.65 -17.43
CA VAL A 506 17.25 -13.10 -18.50
C VAL A 506 17.54 -14.15 -19.59
N SER A 507 17.54 -15.45 -19.26
CA SER A 507 17.82 -16.52 -20.23
C SER A 507 16.76 -16.66 -21.32
N GLY A 508 15.51 -16.27 -21.07
CA GLY A 508 14.43 -16.29 -22.08
C GLY A 508 14.50 -15.16 -23.12
N TYR A 509 15.42 -14.20 -22.96
CA TYR A 509 15.58 -13.04 -23.84
C TYR A 509 16.87 -13.07 -24.69
N TYR A 510 17.73 -14.05 -24.45
CA TYR A 510 19.02 -14.21 -25.13
C TYR A 510 19.07 -15.34 -26.16
N SER A 511 17.92 -15.91 -26.53
CA SER A 511 17.82 -16.80 -27.70
C SER A 511 17.80 -16.01 -29.00
#